data_AF-A0A8T5AK76-F1
#
_entry.id   AF-A0A8T5AK76-F1
#
_cell.length_a   1.000
_cell.length_b   1.000
_cell.length_c   1.000
_cell.angle_alpha   90.00
_cell.angle_beta   90.00
_cell.angle_gamma   90.00
#
_symmetry.space_group_name_H-M   'P 1'
#
loop_
_entity.id
_entity.type
_entity.pdbx_description
1 polymer ?
#
loop_
_entity_poly.entity_id
_entity_poly.type
_entity_poly.pdbx_seq_one_letter_code
_entity_poly.pdbx_strand_id
1 'polypeptide(L)'
;NAMPFPKILRFKMELGSRGLIIVVGVILLLIGSVLIYSGPSTETKSLPEKTASIQQDYAVEGDRTLVKSFEFNPGVVEGKFTANKPLEGFYLLDEENYQIWRHSEEEATFILKKENVEEYAFNITIRKAGTYRFIFDNRDHESEREISFQYTARWRETSTEQNWIPVYTGVALLIVGGGLVAFAIIKLRRKPIAPVGRLYAVRLPCYFNG
;
A
#
# COMPACT_ATOMS: atom_id res chain seq x y z
N ASN A 1 14.70 11.20 62.14
CA ASN A 1 13.60 10.27 61.78
C ASN A 1 13.52 10.14 60.27
N ALA A 2 14.27 9.20 59.70
CA ALA A 2 14.20 8.86 58.28
C ALA A 2 13.33 7.61 58.11
N MET A 3 12.27 7.70 57.29
CA MET A 3 11.36 6.58 57.02
C MET A 3 12.05 5.51 56.16
N PRO A 4 11.87 4.20 56.44
CA PRO A 4 12.37 3.14 55.59
C PRO A 4 11.44 2.93 54.39
N PHE A 5 11.99 2.97 53.18
CA PHE A 5 11.31 2.58 51.95
C PHE A 5 10.97 1.08 51.95
N PRO A 6 9.81 0.67 51.40
CA PRO A 6 9.42 -0.73 51.34
C PRO A 6 10.30 -1.53 50.38
N LYS A 7 10.76 -2.69 50.84
CA LYS A 7 11.56 -3.66 50.07
C LYS A 7 10.78 -4.11 48.83
N ILE A 8 11.38 -3.91 47.67
CA ILE A 8 10.91 -4.39 46.37
C ILE A 8 10.78 -5.92 46.44
N LEU A 9 9.56 -6.43 46.30
CA LEU A 9 9.25 -7.86 46.17
C LEU A 9 9.90 -8.41 44.89
N ARG A 10 11.10 -8.97 45.01
CA ARG A 10 11.69 -9.80 43.95
C ARG A 10 10.97 -11.15 43.93
N PHE A 11 9.99 -11.29 43.04
CA PHE A 11 9.46 -12.60 42.68
C PHE A 11 10.53 -13.39 41.92
N LYS A 12 11.24 -14.27 42.64
CA LYS A 12 12.15 -15.24 42.04
C LYS A 12 11.31 -16.44 41.60
N MET A 13 10.81 -16.40 40.37
CA MET A 13 9.99 -17.47 39.80
C MET A 13 10.92 -18.59 39.31
N GLU A 14 11.12 -19.65 40.11
CA GLU A 14 11.82 -20.85 39.65
C GLU A 14 10.89 -21.68 38.77
N LEU A 15 10.79 -21.25 37.51
CA LEU A 15 10.01 -21.93 36.50
C LEU A 15 10.75 -23.21 36.09
N GLY A 16 10.32 -24.37 36.62
CA GLY A 16 10.81 -25.67 36.15
C GLY A 16 10.62 -25.81 34.63
N SER A 17 11.47 -26.58 33.97
CA SER A 17 11.52 -26.73 32.50
C SER A 17 10.17 -26.97 31.82
N ARG A 18 9.21 -27.61 32.52
CA ARG A 18 7.85 -27.84 32.04
C ARG A 18 6.98 -26.57 32.03
N GLY A 19 7.11 -25.71 33.03
CA GLY A 19 6.42 -24.43 33.08
C GLY A 19 6.91 -23.49 31.99
N LEU A 20 8.20 -23.53 31.67
CA LEU A 20 8.80 -22.75 30.59
C LEU A 20 8.24 -23.16 29.22
N ILE A 21 8.07 -24.46 28.95
CA ILE A 21 7.46 -24.95 27.70
C ILE A 21 6.01 -24.46 27.55
N ILE A 22 5.22 -24.45 28.62
CA ILE A 22 3.84 -23.96 28.60
C ILE A 22 3.81 -22.46 28.34
N VAL A 23 4.65 -21.69 29.03
CA VAL A 23 4.72 -20.23 28.83
C VAL A 23 5.10 -19.89 27.39
N VAL A 24 6.13 -20.55 26.84
CA VAL A 24 6.52 -20.37 25.43
C VAL A 24 5.38 -20.75 24.48
N GLY A 25 4.70 -21.87 24.71
CA GLY A 25 3.55 -22.29 23.90
C GLY A 25 2.40 -21.27 23.91
N VAL A 26 2.07 -20.71 25.07
CA VAL A 26 1.04 -19.66 25.20
C VAL A 26 1.46 -18.37 24.50
N ILE A 27 2.73 -17.96 24.62
CA ILE A 27 3.25 -16.77 23.92
C ILE A 27 3.12 -16.95 22.40
N LEU A 28 3.51 -18.12 21.87
CA LEU A 28 3.39 -18.41 20.43
C LEU A 28 1.92 -18.38 19.96
N LEU A 29 0.99 -18.90 20.78
CA LEU A 29 -0.43 -18.81 20.49
C LEU A 29 -0.91 -17.36 20.42
N LEU A 30 -0.55 -16.53 21.40
CA LEU A 30 -0.93 -15.12 21.44
C LEU A 30 -0.38 -14.34 20.23
N ILE A 31 0.91 -14.52 19.92
CA ILE A 31 1.54 -13.87 18.76
C ILE A 31 0.86 -14.34 17.46
N GLY A 32 0.60 -15.64 17.32
CA GLY A 32 -0.07 -16.20 16.15
C GLY A 32 -1.49 -15.66 15.96
N SER A 33 -2.28 -15.58 17.04
CA SER A 33 -3.61 -14.98 17.02
C SER A 33 -3.60 -13.51 16.62
N VAL A 34 -2.65 -12.72 17.15
CA VAL A 34 -2.51 -11.30 16.80
C VAL A 34 -2.18 -11.13 15.32
N LEU A 35 -1.28 -11.94 14.77
CA LEU A 35 -0.91 -11.88 13.35
C LEU A 35 -2.07 -12.25 12.42
N ILE A 36 -2.87 -13.26 12.77
CA ILE A 36 -4.07 -13.61 12.00
C ILE A 36 -5.14 -12.53 12.11
N TYR A 37 -5.37 -11.99 13.32
CA TYR A 37 -6.36 -10.95 13.57
C TYR A 37 -6.03 -9.65 12.84
N SER A 38 -4.74 -9.29 12.77
CA SER A 38 -4.27 -8.11 12.04
C SER A 38 -4.47 -8.21 10.52
N GLY A 39 -4.71 -9.42 10.01
CA GLY A 39 -4.93 -9.67 8.60
C GLY A 39 -3.65 -9.53 7.77
N PRO A 40 -3.78 -9.70 6.45
CA PRO A 40 -2.65 -9.54 5.53
C PRO A 40 -2.21 -8.07 5.45
N SER A 41 -0.91 -7.81 5.33
CA SER A 41 -0.42 -6.45 5.18
C SER A 41 -0.57 -5.98 3.74
N THR A 42 -0.75 -4.67 3.55
CA THR A 42 -0.71 -4.06 2.23
C THR A 42 0.71 -3.66 1.90
N GLU A 43 1.23 -4.14 0.76
CA GLU A 43 2.49 -3.68 0.21
C GLU A 43 2.20 -2.83 -1.02
N THR A 44 2.60 -1.56 -0.98
CA THR A 44 2.50 -0.68 -2.15
C THR A 44 3.80 -0.79 -2.93
N LYS A 45 3.73 -1.37 -4.12
CA LYS A 45 4.86 -1.43 -5.06
C LYS A 45 4.66 -0.34 -6.12
N SER A 46 5.65 0.52 -6.29
CA SER A 46 5.70 1.41 -7.45
C SER A 46 6.07 0.59 -8.67
N LEU A 47 5.17 0.53 -9.66
CA LEU A 47 5.47 -0.10 -10.93
C LEU A 47 6.46 0.75 -11.73
N PRO A 48 7.12 0.16 -12.75
CA PRO A 48 7.97 0.91 -13.67
C PRO A 48 7.22 2.09 -14.29
N GLU A 49 7.97 3.16 -14.56
CA GLU A 49 7.43 4.34 -15.23
C GLU A 49 6.92 3.96 -16.63
N LYS A 50 5.66 4.30 -16.91
CA LYS A 50 5.04 4.14 -18.21
C LYS A 50 5.15 5.44 -18.99
N THR A 51 5.30 5.31 -20.30
CA THR A 51 5.40 6.44 -21.22
C THR A 51 4.41 6.26 -22.37
N ALA A 52 3.72 7.32 -22.76
CA ALA A 52 2.93 7.39 -23.99
C ALA A 52 3.32 8.64 -24.77
N SER A 53 3.57 8.50 -26.06
CA SER A 53 3.94 9.62 -26.93
C SER A 53 3.02 9.70 -28.13
N ILE A 54 2.74 10.93 -28.56
CA ILE A 54 2.02 11.20 -29.80
C ILE A 54 2.80 12.21 -30.63
N GLN A 55 2.68 12.07 -31.94
CA GLN A 55 3.11 13.07 -32.92
C GLN A 55 2.07 13.05 -34.04
N GLN A 56 1.39 14.18 -34.23
CA GLN A 56 0.31 14.32 -35.21
C GLN A 56 0.33 15.73 -35.79
N ASP A 57 0.06 15.79 -37.09
CA ASP A 57 -0.16 17.05 -37.77
C ASP A 57 -1.66 17.30 -37.92
N TYR A 58 -2.05 18.55 -37.77
CA TYR A 58 -3.43 19.00 -37.87
C TYR A 58 -3.54 20.22 -38.76
N ALA A 59 -4.74 20.44 -39.28
CA ALA A 59 -5.12 21.71 -39.89
C ALA A 59 -6.27 22.30 -39.10
N VAL A 60 -6.19 23.59 -38.79
CA VAL A 60 -7.31 24.37 -38.28
C VAL A 60 -7.72 25.38 -39.35
N GLU A 61 -8.96 25.24 -39.81
CA GLU A 61 -9.55 26.14 -40.81
C GLU A 61 -9.59 27.59 -40.30
N GLY A 62 -9.71 28.53 -41.22
CA GLY A 62 -9.88 29.95 -40.89
C GLY A 62 -11.14 30.20 -40.05
N ASP A 63 -11.04 31.12 -39.10
CA ASP A 63 -12.11 31.56 -38.20
C ASP A 63 -12.73 30.42 -37.37
N ARG A 64 -11.91 29.42 -36.99
CA ARG A 64 -12.36 28.25 -36.24
C ARG A 64 -11.37 27.87 -35.13
N THR A 65 -11.87 27.04 -34.22
CA THR A 65 -11.05 26.38 -33.21
C THR A 65 -10.92 24.89 -33.52
N LEU A 66 -9.74 24.32 -33.26
CA LEU A 66 -9.51 22.89 -33.31
C LEU A 66 -9.33 22.36 -31.88
N VAL A 67 -10.20 21.45 -31.48
CA VAL A 67 -10.15 20.81 -30.15
C VAL A 67 -9.72 19.36 -30.28
N LYS A 68 -8.66 18.97 -29.56
CA LYS A 68 -8.17 17.59 -29.46
C LYS A 68 -8.23 17.09 -28.03
N SER A 69 -8.62 15.83 -27.87
CA SER A 69 -8.85 15.19 -26.59
C SER A 69 -7.86 14.07 -26.36
N PHE A 70 -7.26 14.06 -25.17
CA PHE A 70 -6.40 12.97 -24.74
C PHE A 70 -6.71 12.59 -23.30
N GLU A 71 -6.66 11.30 -23.01
CA GLU A 71 -6.77 10.79 -21.65
C GLU A 71 -5.38 10.74 -21.03
N PHE A 72 -5.24 11.33 -19.85
CA PHE A 72 -4.01 11.31 -19.08
C PHE A 72 -4.21 10.71 -17.71
N ASN A 73 -3.20 9.97 -17.27
CA ASN A 73 -3.03 9.55 -15.89
C ASN A 73 -2.24 10.61 -15.10
N PRO A 74 -2.33 10.62 -13.76
CA PRO A 74 -1.53 11.51 -12.93
C PRO A 74 -0.04 11.28 -13.19
N GLY A 75 0.66 12.35 -13.54
CA GLY A 75 2.02 12.26 -14.07
C GLY A 75 2.48 13.57 -14.69
N VAL A 76 3.52 13.50 -15.52
CA VAL A 76 4.11 14.65 -16.21
C VAL A 76 3.85 14.51 -17.70
N VAL A 77 3.45 15.60 -18.35
CA VAL A 77 3.27 15.66 -19.81
C VAL A 77 4.17 16.77 -20.35
N GLU A 78 5.09 16.38 -21.21
CA GLU A 78 5.98 17.27 -21.93
C GLU A 78 5.57 17.28 -23.40
N GLY A 79 5.42 18.44 -23.99
CA GLY A 79 5.03 18.52 -25.39
C GLY A 79 5.43 19.81 -26.05
N LYS A 80 5.21 19.87 -27.35
CA LYS A 80 5.42 21.07 -28.13
C LYS A 80 4.50 21.08 -29.33
N PHE A 81 4.24 22.27 -29.84
CA PHE A 81 3.66 22.43 -31.16
C PHE A 81 4.40 23.51 -31.95
N THR A 82 4.27 23.41 -33.27
CA THR A 82 4.70 24.43 -34.22
C THR A 82 3.59 24.57 -35.26
N ALA A 83 3.14 25.79 -35.50
CA ALA A 83 2.21 26.14 -36.55
C ALA A 83 2.95 26.80 -37.71
N ASN A 84 2.41 26.73 -38.93
CA ASN A 84 3.01 27.39 -40.09
C ASN A 84 2.90 28.93 -40.07
N LYS A 85 2.02 29.47 -39.21
CA LYS A 85 1.81 30.90 -38.93
C LYS A 85 1.24 31.03 -37.51
N PRO A 86 1.27 32.23 -36.90
CA PRO A 86 0.69 32.45 -35.57
C PRO A 86 -0.79 32.03 -35.50
N LEU A 87 -1.12 31.40 -34.37
CA LEU A 87 -2.48 31.14 -33.89
C LEU A 87 -2.90 32.28 -32.96
N GLU A 88 -4.20 32.57 -32.92
CA GLU A 88 -4.75 33.52 -31.95
C GLU A 88 -4.53 33.02 -30.53
N GLY A 89 -4.63 31.71 -30.31
CA GLY A 89 -4.34 31.11 -29.03
C GLY A 89 -4.08 29.61 -29.02
N PHE A 90 -3.43 29.17 -27.94
CA PHE A 90 -3.24 27.78 -27.58
C PHE A 90 -3.62 27.57 -26.12
N TYR A 91 -4.61 26.72 -25.89
CA TYR A 91 -5.19 26.49 -24.58
C TYR A 91 -5.17 25.01 -24.20
N LEU A 92 -5.02 24.76 -22.90
CA LEU A 92 -5.20 23.45 -22.31
C LEU A 92 -6.13 23.54 -21.11
N LEU A 93 -7.18 22.73 -21.13
CA LEU A 93 -8.15 22.60 -20.05
C LEU A 93 -8.38 21.12 -19.73
N ASP A 94 -8.82 20.84 -18.50
CA ASP A 94 -9.47 19.55 -18.21
C ASP A 94 -10.92 19.56 -18.74
N GLU A 95 -11.57 18.40 -18.71
CA GLU A 95 -12.93 18.28 -19.23
C GLU A 95 -13.91 19.22 -18.52
N GLU A 96 -13.81 19.42 -17.20
CA GLU A 96 -14.72 20.28 -16.44
C GLU A 96 -14.60 21.75 -16.85
N ASN A 97 -13.37 22.26 -16.91
CA ASN A 97 -13.12 23.64 -17.32
C ASN A 97 -13.36 23.85 -18.82
N TYR A 98 -13.17 22.82 -19.66
CA TYR A 98 -13.57 22.89 -21.05
C TYR A 98 -15.08 23.08 -21.20
N GLN A 99 -15.89 22.39 -20.40
CA GLN A 99 -17.34 22.59 -20.42
C GLN A 99 -17.72 24.02 -20.06
N ILE A 100 -17.04 24.63 -19.08
CA ILE A 100 -17.23 26.05 -18.73
C ILE A 100 -16.81 26.95 -19.89
N TRP A 101 -15.62 26.73 -20.44
CA TRP A 101 -15.06 27.52 -21.56
C TRP A 101 -15.98 27.56 -22.77
N ARG A 102 -16.66 26.45 -23.10
CA ARG A 102 -17.63 26.39 -24.20
C ARG A 102 -18.82 27.34 -24.02
N HIS A 103 -19.14 27.74 -22.79
CA HIS A 103 -20.22 28.66 -22.48
C HIS A 103 -19.70 30.08 -22.22
N SER A 104 -18.60 30.20 -21.46
CA SER A 104 -17.97 31.46 -21.11
C SER A 104 -16.47 31.26 -20.97
N GLU A 105 -15.71 31.87 -21.87
CA GLU A 105 -14.24 31.79 -21.86
C GLU A 105 -13.64 32.45 -20.61
N GLU A 106 -14.26 33.52 -20.11
CA GLU A 106 -13.77 34.30 -18.96
C GLU A 106 -13.91 33.54 -17.63
N GLU A 107 -14.86 32.61 -17.53
CA GLU A 107 -15.11 31.83 -16.31
C GLU A 107 -14.27 30.55 -16.23
N ALA A 108 -13.64 30.15 -17.34
CA ALA A 108 -12.89 28.90 -17.41
C ALA A 108 -11.50 29.04 -16.77
N THR A 109 -11.10 28.04 -15.98
CA THR A 109 -9.73 27.97 -15.47
C THR A 109 -8.84 27.21 -16.45
N PHE A 110 -7.84 27.90 -16.99
CA PHE A 110 -6.87 27.33 -17.90
C PHE A 110 -5.72 26.69 -17.15
N ILE A 111 -5.35 25.46 -17.55
CA ILE A 111 -4.09 24.85 -17.14
C ILE A 111 -2.95 25.53 -17.89
N LEU A 112 -3.19 25.83 -19.16
CA LEU A 112 -2.28 26.57 -20.01
C LEU A 112 -3.06 27.52 -20.91
N LYS A 113 -2.61 28.78 -20.96
CA LYS A 113 -3.12 29.80 -21.87
C LYS A 113 -1.95 30.54 -22.52
N LYS A 114 -1.91 30.53 -23.85
CA LYS A 114 -0.97 31.30 -24.67
C LYS A 114 -1.74 31.96 -25.80
N GLU A 115 -1.45 33.22 -26.07
CA GLU A 115 -2.10 34.03 -27.10
C GLU A 115 -1.04 34.45 -28.12
N ASN A 116 -1.45 34.66 -29.38
CA ASN A 116 -0.60 35.05 -30.51
C ASN A 116 0.69 34.23 -30.61
N VAL A 117 0.54 32.92 -30.84
CA VAL A 117 1.62 31.94 -30.69
C VAL A 117 1.77 31.07 -31.94
N GLU A 118 2.99 30.97 -32.46
CA GLU A 118 3.33 30.10 -33.59
C GLU A 118 3.96 28.79 -33.13
N GLU A 119 4.82 28.84 -32.11
CA GLU A 119 5.44 27.68 -31.52
C GLU A 119 5.44 27.76 -30.00
N TYR A 120 5.32 26.61 -29.35
CA TYR A 120 5.38 26.57 -27.89
C TYR A 120 5.74 25.18 -27.39
N ALA A 121 6.62 25.14 -26.39
CA ALA A 121 6.94 23.93 -25.64
C ALA A 121 6.37 24.05 -24.22
N PHE A 122 5.77 22.96 -23.73
CA PHE A 122 5.15 22.90 -22.42
C PHE A 122 5.62 21.69 -21.62
N ASN A 123 5.64 21.87 -20.31
CA ASN A 123 5.83 20.82 -19.33
C ASN A 123 4.81 21.04 -18.21
N ILE A 124 3.88 20.11 -18.06
CA ILE A 124 2.76 20.21 -17.12
C ILE A 124 2.69 18.97 -16.25
N THR A 125 2.19 19.14 -15.02
CA THR A 125 1.91 18.03 -14.12
C THR A 125 0.40 17.79 -14.05
N ILE A 126 -0.01 16.59 -14.49
CA ILE A 126 -1.38 16.10 -14.40
C ILE A 126 -1.58 15.55 -12.99
N ARG A 127 -2.53 16.12 -12.25
CA ARG A 127 -2.82 15.71 -10.85
C ARG A 127 -3.95 14.69 -10.75
N LYS A 128 -4.87 14.70 -11.70
CA LYS A 128 -6.08 13.87 -11.70
C LYS A 128 -6.15 13.12 -13.03
N ALA A 129 -6.50 11.84 -12.97
CA ALA A 129 -6.76 11.08 -14.18
C ALA A 129 -8.01 11.64 -14.88
N GLY A 130 -7.97 11.78 -16.20
CA GLY A 130 -9.13 12.24 -16.95
C GLY A 130 -8.81 12.73 -18.36
N THR A 131 -9.83 13.30 -19.00
CA THR A 131 -9.74 13.87 -20.35
C THR A 131 -9.28 15.32 -20.28
N TYR A 132 -8.27 15.62 -21.08
CA TYR A 132 -7.73 16.96 -21.26
C TYR A 132 -7.92 17.39 -22.71
N ARG A 133 -8.21 18.69 -22.89
CA ARG A 133 -8.58 19.31 -24.17
C ARG A 133 -7.52 20.32 -24.57
N PHE A 134 -6.83 20.04 -25.66
CA PHE A 134 -5.92 20.97 -26.32
C PHE A 134 -6.71 21.73 -27.38
N ILE A 135 -6.72 23.05 -27.27
CA ILE A 135 -7.46 23.94 -28.16
C ILE A 135 -6.45 24.79 -28.91
N PHE A 136 -6.52 24.70 -30.23
CA PHE A 136 -5.79 25.60 -31.13
C PHE A 136 -6.81 26.58 -31.70
N ASP A 137 -6.66 27.83 -31.33
CA ASP A 137 -7.57 28.91 -31.67
C ASP A 137 -7.05 29.68 -32.87
N ASN A 138 -7.83 29.68 -33.94
CA ASN A 138 -7.58 30.42 -35.18
C ASN A 138 -8.77 31.33 -35.51
N ARG A 139 -9.58 31.68 -34.50
CA ARG A 139 -10.52 32.81 -34.59
C ARG A 139 -9.72 34.07 -34.93
N ASP A 140 -10.33 35.00 -35.67
CA ASP A 140 -9.67 36.24 -36.17
C ASP A 140 -8.62 36.05 -37.28
N HIS A 141 -8.50 34.84 -37.83
CA HIS A 141 -7.64 34.54 -38.97
C HIS A 141 -8.41 33.85 -40.09
N GLU A 142 -8.47 34.46 -41.28
CA GLU A 142 -9.22 33.91 -42.42
C GLU A 142 -8.53 32.71 -43.10
N SER A 143 -7.24 32.54 -42.89
CA SER A 143 -6.46 31.47 -43.54
C SER A 143 -6.24 30.28 -42.62
N GLU A 144 -6.24 29.09 -43.22
CA GLU A 144 -5.91 27.83 -42.53
C GLU A 144 -4.51 27.88 -41.90
N ARG A 145 -4.35 27.14 -40.80
CA ARG A 145 -3.07 26.93 -40.12
C ARG A 145 -2.78 25.43 -40.02
N GLU A 146 -1.59 25.06 -40.44
CA GLU A 146 -1.07 23.70 -40.26
C GLU A 146 -0.28 23.66 -38.96
N ILE A 147 -0.52 22.66 -38.13
CA ILE A 147 0.02 22.53 -36.77
C ILE A 147 0.66 21.16 -36.63
N SER A 148 1.96 21.11 -36.37
CA SER A 148 2.64 19.88 -35.93
C SER A 148 2.64 19.83 -34.41
N PHE A 149 1.94 18.86 -33.84
CA PHE A 149 1.77 18.70 -32.40
C PHE A 149 2.37 17.38 -31.92
N GLN A 150 3.09 17.43 -30.80
CA GLN A 150 3.61 16.25 -30.15
C GLN A 150 3.62 16.39 -28.64
N TYR A 151 3.43 15.26 -27.95
CA TYR A 151 3.68 15.17 -26.52
C TYR A 151 4.23 13.81 -26.13
N THR A 152 4.82 13.75 -24.94
CA THR A 152 5.22 12.56 -24.21
C THR A 152 4.69 12.68 -22.78
N ALA A 153 3.81 11.77 -22.40
CA ALA A 153 3.28 11.62 -21.06
C ALA A 153 4.03 10.53 -20.32
N ARG A 154 4.44 10.80 -19.06
CA ARG A 154 5.10 9.85 -18.16
C ARG A 154 4.32 9.74 -16.86
N TRP A 155 4.00 8.53 -16.43
CA TRP A 155 3.30 8.28 -15.17
C TRP A 155 3.79 7.00 -14.48
N ARG A 156 3.54 6.88 -13.19
CA ARG A 156 3.81 5.68 -12.41
C ARG A 156 2.51 5.15 -11.83
N GLU A 157 2.25 3.87 -12.06
CA GLU A 157 1.17 3.16 -11.41
C GLU A 157 1.66 2.60 -10.07
N THR A 158 0.82 2.67 -9.05
CA THR A 158 1.05 1.98 -7.79
C THR A 158 0.19 0.74 -7.76
N SER A 159 0.81 -0.43 -7.63
CA SER A 159 0.08 -1.67 -7.34
C SER A 159 0.07 -1.90 -5.84
N THR A 160 -1.12 -2.04 -5.27
CA THR A 160 -1.27 -2.45 -3.87
C THR A 160 -1.53 -3.94 -3.86
N GLU A 161 -0.52 -4.71 -3.49
CA GLU A 161 -0.63 -6.16 -3.32
C GLU A 161 -0.88 -6.50 -1.85
N GLN A 162 -1.65 -7.56 -1.63
CA GLN A 162 -1.94 -8.05 -0.30
C GLN A 162 -0.94 -9.15 0.07
N ASN A 163 -0.09 -8.88 1.06
CA ASN A 163 0.90 -9.83 1.55
C ASN A 163 0.30 -10.71 2.65
N TRP A 164 0.12 -11.99 2.33
CA TRP A 164 -0.45 -13.00 3.23
C TRP A 164 0.58 -13.70 4.14
N ILE A 165 1.88 -13.38 3.99
CA ILE A 165 2.96 -13.96 4.81
C ILE A 165 2.71 -13.82 6.32
N PRO A 166 2.27 -12.66 6.86
CA PRO A 166 1.99 -12.53 8.30
C PRO A 166 0.90 -13.48 8.78
N VAL A 167 -0.16 -13.68 7.96
CA VAL A 167 -1.27 -14.59 8.28
C VAL A 167 -0.79 -16.04 8.28
N TYR A 168 -0.04 -16.46 7.26
CA TYR A 168 0.53 -17.81 7.21
C TYR A 168 1.49 -18.08 8.36
N THR A 169 2.32 -17.08 8.71
CA THR A 169 3.21 -17.14 9.87
C THR A 169 2.41 -17.28 11.16
N GLY A 170 1.31 -16.53 11.30
CA GLY A 170 0.42 -16.63 12.45
C GLY A 170 -0.22 -18.02 12.59
N VAL A 171 -0.66 -18.62 11.49
CA VAL A 171 -1.21 -20.00 11.48
C VAL A 171 -0.14 -21.01 11.89
N ALA A 172 1.08 -20.90 11.38
CA ALA A 172 2.18 -21.78 11.76
C ALA A 172 2.50 -21.67 13.26
N LEU A 173 2.53 -20.46 13.81
CA LEU A 173 2.76 -20.23 15.24
C LEU A 173 1.63 -20.81 16.10
N LEU A 174 0.37 -20.74 15.65
CA LEU A 174 -0.75 -21.36 16.35
C LEU A 174 -0.60 -22.89 16.43
N ILE A 175 -0.23 -23.53 15.31
CA ILE A 175 -0.04 -24.98 15.25
C ILE A 175 1.09 -25.42 16.18
N VAL A 176 2.25 -24.75 16.12
CA VAL A 176 3.40 -25.07 16.95
C VAL A 176 3.13 -24.79 18.43
N GLY A 177 2.57 -23.62 18.76
CA GLY A 177 2.23 -23.23 20.12
C GLY A 177 1.19 -24.15 20.75
N GLY A 178 0.13 -24.47 20.01
CA GLY A 178 -0.90 -25.41 20.45
C GLY A 178 -0.34 -26.82 20.67
N GLY A 179 0.54 -27.29 19.77
CA GLY A 179 1.23 -28.57 19.91
C GLY A 179 2.09 -28.64 21.18
N LEU A 180 2.86 -27.60 21.50
CA LEU A 180 3.68 -27.52 22.71
C LEU A 180 2.83 -27.55 23.99
N VAL A 181 1.74 -26.79 24.02
CA VAL A 181 0.80 -26.76 25.16
C VAL A 181 0.16 -28.14 25.34
N ALA A 182 -0.36 -28.74 24.26
CA ALA A 182 -0.96 -30.07 24.30
C ALA A 182 0.04 -31.14 24.78
N PHE A 183 1.26 -31.13 24.25
CA PHE A 183 2.32 -32.05 24.65
C PHE A 183 2.67 -31.93 26.14
N ALA A 184 2.82 -30.70 26.64
CA ALA A 184 3.12 -30.46 28.04
C ALA A 184 1.98 -30.96 28.96
N ILE A 185 0.72 -30.71 28.60
CA ILE A 185 -0.46 -31.18 29.35
C ILE A 185 -0.55 -32.71 29.36
N ILE A 186 -0.37 -33.37 28.21
CA ILE A 186 -0.41 -34.84 28.12
C ILE A 186 0.68 -35.46 28.99
N LYS A 187 1.90 -34.90 28.95
CA LYS A 187 3.02 -35.37 29.77
C LYS A 187 2.81 -35.10 31.27
N LEU A 188 2.08 -34.04 31.62
CA LEU A 188 1.68 -33.75 33.01
C LEU A 188 0.61 -34.72 33.52
N ARG A 189 -0.33 -35.16 32.68
CA ARG A 189 -1.34 -36.17 33.05
C ARG A 189 -0.75 -37.57 33.28
N ARG A 190 0.37 -37.90 32.63
CA ARG A 190 1.11 -39.15 32.85
C ARG A 190 1.99 -39.11 34.12
N LYS A 191 1.43 -38.76 35.28
CA LYS A 191 2.11 -39.10 36.54
C LYS A 191 2.07 -40.63 36.69
N PRO A 192 3.21 -41.30 36.96
CA PRO A 192 3.18 -42.72 37.27
C PRO A 192 2.33 -42.89 38.53
N ILE A 193 1.31 -43.73 38.43
CA ILE A 193 0.61 -44.27 39.60
C ILE A 193 1.71 -44.95 40.41
N ALA A 194 2.02 -44.41 41.60
CA ALA A 194 2.98 -45.03 42.49
C ALA A 194 2.54 -46.50 42.73
N PRO A 195 3.43 -47.50 42.62
CA PRO A 195 3.05 -48.86 42.93
C PRO A 195 2.59 -48.92 44.39
N VAL A 196 1.34 -49.33 44.56
CA VAL A 196 0.72 -49.68 45.84
C VAL A 196 1.55 -50.79 46.49
N GLY A 197 1.96 -50.59 47.74
CA GLY A 197 2.40 -51.67 48.62
C GLY A 197 3.89 -51.72 48.94
N ARG A 198 4.34 -50.93 49.92
CA ARG A 198 5.38 -51.41 50.86
C ARG A 198 4.68 -52.14 52.00
N LEU A 199 4.60 -53.46 51.88
CA LEU A 199 4.32 -54.35 53.01
C LEU A 199 5.47 -54.22 54.02
N TYR A 200 5.18 -53.69 55.21
CA TYR A 200 6.09 -53.80 56.34
C TYR A 200 6.05 -55.25 56.84
N ALA A 201 7.10 -56.03 56.58
CA ALA A 201 7.27 -57.33 57.20
C ALA A 201 7.67 -57.12 58.67
N VAL A 202 6.70 -57.27 59.58
CA VAL A 202 6.96 -57.33 61.02
C VAL A 202 7.60 -58.68 61.33
N ARG A 203 8.89 -58.66 61.67
CA ARG A 203 9.64 -59.85 62.09
C ARG A 203 9.38 -60.08 63.58
N LEU A 204 8.54 -61.05 63.92
CA LEU A 204 8.35 -61.49 65.31
C LEU A 204 9.52 -62.42 65.71
N PRO A 205 10.14 -62.25 66.89
CA PRO A 205 11.17 -63.15 67.38
C PRO A 205 10.53 -64.45 67.90
N CYS A 206 10.91 -65.59 67.31
CA CYS A 206 10.66 -66.91 67.88
C CYS A 206 11.64 -67.15 69.03
N TYR A 207 11.15 -67.23 70.26
CA TYR A 207 11.87 -67.88 71.36
C TYR A 207 11.66 -69.39 71.25
N PHE A 208 12.74 -70.13 70.98
CA PHE A 208 12.77 -71.58 71.08
C PHE A 208 13.60 -71.92 72.34
N ASN A 209 12.98 -72.65 73.27
CA ASN A 209 13.64 -73.20 74.45
C ASN A 209 14.61 -74.32 74.06
N GLY A 210 15.79 -74.29 74.69
CA GLY A 210 16.76 -75.38 74.79
C GLY A 210 17.60 -75.15 76.03
#